data_AF-A0A2H5YZ30-F1
#
_entry.id   AF-A0A2H5YZ30-F1
#
_cell.length_a   1.000
_cell.length_b   1.000
_cell.length_c   1.000
_cell.angle_alpha   90.00
_cell.angle_beta   90.00
_cell.angle_gamma   90.00
#
_symmetry.space_group_name_H-M   'P 1'
#
loop_
_entity.id
_entity.type
_entity.pdbx_description
1 polymer ?
#
loop_
_entity_poly.entity_id
_entity_poly.type
_entity_poly.pdbx_seq_one_letter_code
_entity_poly.pdbx_strand_id
1 'polypeptide(L)'
;MRDGLRNQQQPLAEAAACAILDQATKTVIAALHGFNLLLPQPLPAERVNWRNLQARFVSVQAESAVLDLVEEHMRPRVGWLWWLERKEQASAFAPVLHVDPDTGTVAVWRDPLDPTQGTEPGTPEEYFASILERIENLVREIGRLARRDAETFRHAARRQPGRIA
;
A
#
# COMPACT_ATOMS: atom_id res chain seq x y z
N MET A 1 27.91 -27.50 6.16
CA MET A 1 26.58 -28.01 5.75
C MET A 1 25.44 -27.20 6.40
N ARG A 2 25.50 -26.88 7.71
CA ARG A 2 24.56 -25.95 8.37
C ARG A 2 24.55 -24.55 7.76
N ASP A 3 25.71 -23.99 7.41
CA ASP A 3 25.78 -22.65 6.78
C ASP A 3 25.16 -22.62 5.37
N GLY A 4 25.27 -23.72 4.62
CA GLY A 4 24.66 -23.84 3.28
C GLY A 4 23.13 -23.91 3.33
N LEU A 5 22.56 -24.58 4.34
CA LEU A 5 21.11 -24.62 4.57
C LEU A 5 20.58 -23.28 5.08
N ARG A 6 21.32 -22.60 5.98
CA ARG A 6 21.00 -21.24 6.45
C ARG A 6 21.03 -20.21 5.31
N ASN A 7 22.02 -20.33 4.42
CA ASN A 7 22.16 -19.47 3.22
C ASN A 7 21.11 -19.73 2.14
N GLN A 8 20.51 -20.93 2.06
CA GLN A 8 19.42 -21.20 1.12
C GLN A 8 18.03 -20.81 1.66
N GLN A 9 17.85 -20.81 2.99
CA GLN A 9 16.62 -20.40 3.63
C GLN A 9 16.38 -18.88 3.55
N GLN A 10 17.45 -18.08 3.55
CA GLN A 10 17.35 -16.62 3.44
C GLN A 10 16.72 -16.13 2.13
N PRO A 11 17.17 -16.56 0.93
CA PRO A 11 16.53 -16.19 -0.33
C PRO A 11 15.05 -16.61 -0.41
N LEU A 12 14.69 -17.77 0.15
CA LEU A 12 13.30 -18.23 0.17
C LEU A 12 12.43 -17.39 1.10
N ALA A 13 12.93 -17.04 2.29
CA ALA A 13 12.23 -16.16 3.22
C ALA A 13 12.04 -14.75 2.63
N GLU A 14 13.07 -14.22 1.98
CA GLU A 14 13.02 -12.92 1.30
C GLU A 14 12.03 -12.94 0.13
N ALA A 15 12.02 -14.01 -0.68
CA ALA A 15 11.06 -14.16 -1.76
C ALA A 15 9.61 -14.25 -1.25
N ALA A 16 9.38 -14.99 -0.15
CA ALA A 16 8.07 -15.09 0.48
C ALA A 16 7.61 -13.73 1.04
N ALA A 17 8.50 -13.00 1.73
CA ALA A 17 8.25 -11.64 2.20
C ALA A 17 7.85 -10.72 1.04
N CYS A 18 8.65 -10.67 -0.02
CA CYS A 18 8.36 -9.86 -1.21
C CYS A 18 7.02 -10.21 -1.85
N ALA A 19 6.68 -11.50 -1.95
CA ALA A 19 5.40 -11.95 -2.51
C ALA A 19 4.20 -11.49 -1.66
N ILE A 20 4.31 -11.54 -0.33
CA ILE A 20 3.27 -11.03 0.58
C ILE A 20 3.07 -9.54 0.37
N LEU A 21 4.15 -8.76 0.30
CA LEU A 21 4.08 -7.31 0.14
C LEU A 21 3.53 -6.89 -1.23
N ASP A 22 3.91 -7.59 -2.28
CA ASP A 22 3.38 -7.39 -3.63
C ASP A 22 1.86 -7.66 -3.65
N GLN A 23 1.43 -8.78 -3.08
CA GLN A 23 0.00 -9.12 -3.00
C GLN A 23 -0.80 -8.12 -2.15
N ALA A 24 -0.25 -7.67 -1.02
CA ALA A 24 -0.83 -6.62 -0.19
C ALA A 24 -1.05 -5.33 -0.99
N THR A 25 0.00 -4.83 -1.65
CA THR A 25 -0.05 -3.60 -2.45
C THR A 25 -1.06 -3.71 -3.59
N LYS A 26 -1.04 -4.82 -4.33
CA LYS A 26 -2.01 -5.11 -5.40
C LYS A 26 -3.45 -5.16 -4.91
N THR A 27 -3.69 -5.61 -3.68
CA THR A 27 -5.04 -5.64 -3.10
C THR A 27 -5.58 -4.22 -2.88
N VAL A 28 -4.75 -3.30 -2.38
CA VAL A 28 -5.13 -1.88 -2.22
C VAL A 28 -5.35 -1.22 -3.58
N ILE A 29 -4.46 -1.48 -4.54
CA ILE A 29 -4.61 -0.99 -5.92
C ILE A 29 -5.93 -1.48 -6.53
N ALA A 30 -6.25 -2.76 -6.38
CA ALA A 30 -7.52 -3.34 -6.85
C ALA A 30 -8.75 -2.68 -6.18
N ALA A 31 -8.69 -2.39 -4.88
CA ALA A 31 -9.75 -1.67 -4.19
C ALA A 31 -9.94 -0.24 -4.74
N LEU A 32 -8.84 0.47 -5.02
CA LEU A 32 -8.87 1.78 -5.68
C LEU A 32 -9.40 1.71 -7.11
N HIS A 33 -9.08 0.65 -7.86
CA HIS A 33 -9.71 0.40 -9.16
C HIS A 33 -11.22 0.20 -9.03
N GLY A 34 -11.67 -0.62 -8.08
CA GLY A 34 -13.09 -0.82 -7.81
C GLY A 34 -13.79 0.50 -7.48
N PHE A 35 -13.18 1.34 -6.64
CA PHE A 35 -13.67 2.69 -6.34
C PHE A 35 -13.73 3.58 -7.58
N ASN A 36 -12.67 3.62 -8.39
CA ASN A 36 -12.61 4.39 -9.64
C ASN A 36 -13.74 4.02 -10.61
N LEU A 37 -14.11 2.74 -10.71
CA LEU A 37 -15.20 2.26 -11.56
C LEU A 37 -16.58 2.77 -11.13
N LEU A 38 -16.75 3.23 -9.89
CA LEU A 38 -17.99 3.87 -9.43
C LEU A 38 -18.08 5.33 -9.90
N LEU A 39 -16.98 5.95 -10.31
CA LEU A 39 -16.95 7.35 -10.73
C LEU A 39 -17.38 7.49 -12.20
N PRO A 40 -18.01 8.62 -12.58
CA PRO A 40 -18.25 8.90 -13.99
C PRO A 40 -16.92 9.08 -14.72
N GLN A 41 -16.83 8.54 -15.95
CA GLN A 41 -15.60 8.56 -16.76
C GLN A 41 -14.39 8.04 -15.95
N PRO A 42 -14.36 6.74 -15.59
CA PRO A 42 -13.27 6.19 -14.78
C PRO A 42 -11.92 6.43 -15.45
N LEU A 43 -10.88 6.65 -14.64
CA LEU A 43 -9.52 6.73 -15.16
C LEU A 43 -9.11 5.42 -15.84
N PRO A 44 -8.27 5.48 -16.89
CA PRO A 44 -7.57 4.31 -17.41
C PRO A 44 -6.80 3.59 -16.30
N ALA A 45 -6.69 2.26 -16.38
CA ALA A 45 -6.15 1.43 -15.31
C ALA A 45 -4.72 1.85 -14.92
N GLU A 46 -3.87 2.12 -15.90
CA GLU A 46 -2.49 2.58 -15.74
C GLU A 46 -2.37 3.94 -15.03
N ARG A 47 -3.47 4.71 -14.95
CA ARG A 47 -3.54 6.00 -14.25
C ARG A 47 -4.19 5.91 -12.88
N VAL A 48 -4.70 4.75 -12.47
CA VAL A 48 -5.34 4.59 -11.17
C VAL A 48 -4.27 4.52 -10.08
N ASN A 49 -4.15 5.61 -9.33
CA ASN A 49 -3.47 5.66 -8.05
C ASN A 49 -4.16 6.70 -7.17
N TRP A 50 -3.87 6.69 -5.87
CA TRP A 50 -4.54 7.54 -4.91
C TRP A 50 -4.39 9.04 -5.25
N ARG A 51 -3.19 9.49 -5.67
CA ARG A 51 -2.90 10.90 -6.01
C ARG A 51 -3.75 11.39 -7.19
N ASN A 52 -3.84 10.56 -8.23
CA ASN A 52 -4.64 10.89 -9.42
C ASN A 52 -6.14 10.92 -9.10
N LEU A 53 -6.64 9.98 -8.28
CA LEU A 53 -8.03 10.02 -7.82
C LEU A 53 -8.30 11.25 -6.94
N GLN A 54 -7.37 11.63 -6.07
CA GLN A 54 -7.48 12.83 -5.24
C GLN A 54 -7.58 14.08 -6.09
N ALA A 55 -6.74 14.21 -7.11
CA ALA A 55 -6.79 15.34 -8.04
C ALA A 55 -8.16 15.46 -8.72
N ARG A 56 -8.83 14.34 -9.03
CA ARG A 56 -10.18 14.36 -9.62
C ARG A 56 -11.24 14.84 -8.63
N PHE A 57 -11.18 14.39 -7.38
CA PHE A 57 -12.11 14.86 -6.34
C PHE A 57 -11.93 16.37 -6.10
N VAL A 58 -10.69 16.84 -6.02
CA VAL A 58 -10.35 18.25 -5.89
C VAL A 58 -10.85 19.07 -7.09
N SER A 59 -10.74 18.57 -8.33
CA SER A 59 -11.14 19.34 -9.52
C SER A 59 -12.64 19.66 -9.55
N VAL A 60 -13.47 18.78 -8.98
CA VAL A 60 -14.92 19.00 -8.83
C VAL A 60 -15.31 19.55 -7.46
N GLN A 61 -14.33 19.88 -6.61
CA GLN A 61 -14.52 20.41 -5.25
C GLN A 61 -15.34 19.45 -4.36
N ALA A 62 -15.03 18.16 -4.43
CA ALA A 62 -15.60 17.12 -3.58
C ALA A 62 -14.54 16.58 -2.62
N GLU A 63 -14.98 16.23 -1.41
CA GLU A 63 -14.17 15.52 -0.43
C GLU A 63 -14.32 14.00 -0.63
N SER A 64 -13.32 13.23 -0.19
CA SER A 64 -13.37 11.77 -0.24
C SER A 64 -12.73 11.17 1.02
N ALA A 65 -13.57 10.59 1.87
CA ALA A 65 -13.12 9.84 3.04
C ALA A 65 -12.30 8.60 2.64
N VAL A 66 -12.57 7.98 1.48
CA VAL A 66 -11.74 6.90 0.92
C VAL A 66 -10.31 7.37 0.68
N LEU A 67 -10.14 8.54 0.06
CA LEU A 67 -8.83 9.04 -0.30
C LEU A 67 -8.08 9.61 0.89
N ASP A 68 -8.79 10.25 1.84
CA ASP A 68 -8.20 10.68 3.11
C ASP A 68 -7.70 9.48 3.93
N LEU A 69 -8.47 8.38 3.97
CA LEU A 69 -8.07 7.13 4.62
C LEU A 69 -6.81 6.53 4.00
N VAL A 70 -6.74 6.50 2.66
CA VAL A 70 -5.55 6.00 1.96
C VAL A 70 -4.36 6.93 2.20
N GLU A 71 -4.56 8.25 2.16
CA GLU A 71 -3.51 9.23 2.46
C GLU A 71 -2.89 9.02 3.85
N GLU A 72 -3.72 8.78 4.86
CA GLU A 72 -3.27 8.52 6.22
C GLU A 72 -2.27 7.36 6.27
N HIS A 73 -2.58 6.26 5.58
CA HIS A 73 -1.71 5.09 5.51
C HIS A 73 -0.50 5.26 4.57
N MET A 74 -0.55 6.22 3.65
CA MET A 74 0.54 6.58 2.73
C MET A 74 1.45 7.68 3.28
N ARG A 75 1.16 8.25 4.46
CA ARG A 75 1.94 9.34 5.04
C ARG A 75 3.36 8.86 5.39
N PRO A 76 4.43 9.59 4.98
CA PRO A 76 5.79 9.19 5.31
C PRO A 76 6.02 9.00 6.81
N ARG A 77 6.73 7.93 7.17
CA ARG A 77 7.16 7.56 8.54
C ARG A 77 6.06 7.23 9.56
N VAL A 78 4.81 7.55 9.25
CA VAL A 78 3.65 7.33 10.11
C VAL A 78 2.72 6.27 9.51
N GLY A 79 2.53 6.33 8.19
CA GLY A 79 1.77 5.39 7.41
C GLY A 79 2.57 4.15 7.06
N TRP A 80 1.93 2.99 7.17
CA TRP A 80 2.54 1.70 6.90
C TRP A 80 2.49 1.30 5.42
N LEU A 81 1.65 1.93 4.58
CA LEU A 81 1.71 1.73 3.12
C LEU A 81 2.84 2.53 2.47
N TRP A 82 3.27 3.64 3.09
CA TRP A 82 4.37 4.47 2.57
C TRP A 82 5.63 3.65 2.27
N TRP A 83 6.08 2.85 3.24
CA TRP A 83 7.32 2.10 3.06
C TRP A 83 7.12 0.92 2.08
N LEU A 84 5.91 0.35 2.01
CA LEU A 84 5.52 -0.68 1.03
C LEU A 84 5.59 -0.14 -0.41
N GLU A 85 4.97 1.02 -0.66
CA GLU A 85 5.03 1.70 -1.97
C GLU A 85 6.47 2.05 -2.32
N ARG A 86 7.25 2.55 -1.36
CA ARG A 86 8.66 2.91 -1.55
C ARG A 86 9.53 1.70 -1.92
N LYS A 87 9.26 0.53 -1.34
CA LYS A 87 9.94 -0.73 -1.68
C LYS A 87 9.64 -1.16 -3.12
N GLU A 88 8.38 -1.08 -3.54
CA GLU A 88 7.99 -1.34 -4.94
C GLU A 88 8.72 -0.41 -5.92
N GLN A 89 8.83 0.89 -5.57
CA GLN A 89 9.42 1.91 -6.43
C GLN A 89 10.95 1.86 -6.54
N ALA A 90 11.65 1.45 -5.48
CA ALA A 90 13.09 1.65 -5.41
C ALA A 90 13.94 0.52 -6.00
N SER A 91 13.58 -0.75 -5.75
CA SER A 91 14.24 -1.91 -6.35
C SER A 91 13.57 -3.19 -5.89
N ALA A 92 13.33 -4.12 -6.83
CA ALA A 92 12.96 -5.50 -6.51
C ALA A 92 14.02 -6.19 -5.62
N PHE A 93 15.28 -5.73 -5.65
CA PHE A 93 16.42 -6.33 -4.96
C PHE A 93 16.73 -5.74 -3.58
N ALA A 94 16.05 -4.67 -3.14
CA ALA A 94 16.27 -4.14 -1.80
C ALA A 94 15.82 -5.17 -0.73
N PRO A 95 16.67 -5.58 0.23
CA PRO A 95 16.29 -6.61 1.19
C PRO A 95 15.20 -6.09 2.13
N VAL A 96 14.11 -6.83 2.27
CA VAL A 96 13.04 -6.60 3.25
C VAL A 96 13.45 -7.15 4.60
N LEU A 97 14.11 -8.30 4.62
CA LEU A 97 14.56 -8.95 5.84
C LEU A 97 15.98 -8.52 6.22
N HIS A 98 16.14 -8.23 7.50
CA HIS A 98 17.42 -8.11 8.16
C HIS A 98 17.74 -9.42 8.87
N VAL A 99 18.96 -9.94 8.70
CA VAL A 99 19.47 -11.04 9.52
C VAL A 99 20.66 -10.54 10.31
N ASP A 100 20.53 -10.53 11.63
CA ASP A 100 21.63 -10.21 12.53
C ASP A 100 22.71 -11.31 12.39
N PRO A 101 23.95 -10.96 12.03
CA PRO A 101 25.00 -11.94 11.80
C PRO A 101 25.48 -12.62 13.09
N ASP A 102 25.35 -11.95 14.23
CA ASP A 102 25.86 -12.42 15.52
C ASP A 102 24.85 -13.31 16.23
N THR A 103 23.56 -12.94 16.19
CA THR A 103 22.48 -13.69 16.84
C THR A 103 21.76 -14.63 15.88
N GLY A 104 21.82 -14.36 14.58
CA GLY A 104 21.03 -15.04 13.55
C GLY A 104 19.54 -14.70 13.58
N THR A 105 19.15 -13.67 14.35
CA THR A 105 17.77 -13.21 14.45
C THR A 105 17.34 -12.53 13.17
N VAL A 106 16.13 -12.83 12.71
CA VAL A 106 15.53 -12.24 11.52
C VAL A 106 14.54 -11.15 11.95
N ALA A 107 14.60 -10.00 11.30
CA ALA A 107 13.69 -8.88 11.51
C ALA A 107 13.29 -8.27 10.15
N VAL A 108 12.27 -7.41 10.15
CA VAL A 108 11.84 -6.69 8.94
C VAL A 108 12.37 -5.26 8.99
N TRP A 109 13.01 -4.79 7.93
CA TRP A 109 13.43 -3.39 7.83
C TRP A 109 12.22 -2.45 7.79
N ARG A 110 12.28 -1.34 8.52
CA ARG A 110 11.26 -0.27 8.45
C ARG A 110 11.37 0.52 7.14
N ASP A 111 12.60 0.77 6.69
CA ASP A 111 12.88 1.26 5.34
C ASP A 111 14.00 0.40 4.74
N PRO A 112 13.69 -0.48 3.76
CA PRO A 112 14.69 -1.36 3.14
C PRO A 112 15.76 -0.60 2.34
N LEU A 113 15.62 0.72 2.17
CA LEU A 113 16.59 1.59 1.51
C LEU A 113 17.35 2.49 2.49
N ASP A 114 16.89 2.59 3.73
CA ASP A 114 17.51 3.40 4.78
C ASP A 114 17.58 2.61 6.09
N PRO A 115 18.67 1.84 6.29
CA PRO A 115 18.87 1.05 7.51
C PRO A 115 18.86 1.88 8.80
N THR A 116 19.06 3.20 8.73
CA THR A 116 19.03 4.08 9.91
C THR A 116 17.63 4.22 10.51
N GLN A 117 16.57 3.85 9.77
CA GLN A 117 15.19 3.81 10.26
C GLN A 117 14.92 2.62 11.19
N GLY A 118 15.87 1.67 11.29
CA GLY A 118 15.77 0.48 12.12
C GLY A 118 14.81 -0.56 11.55
N THR A 119 14.42 -1.51 12.42
CA THR A 119 13.52 -2.61 12.08
C THR A 119 12.13 -2.39 12.67
N GLU A 120 11.15 -3.07 12.10
CA GLU A 120 9.81 -3.16 12.65
C GLU A 120 9.80 -4.02 13.92
N PRO A 121 8.88 -3.75 14.87
CA PRO A 121 8.76 -4.53 16.09
C PRO A 121 8.14 -5.92 15.82
N GLY A 122 8.53 -6.91 16.62
CA GLY A 122 8.04 -8.29 16.51
C GLY A 122 8.85 -9.14 15.54
N THR A 123 8.40 -10.39 15.34
CA THR A 123 9.00 -11.29 14.35
C THR A 123 8.46 -10.98 12.94
N PRO A 124 9.15 -11.41 11.86
CA PRO A 124 8.63 -11.27 10.51
C PRO A 124 7.23 -11.88 10.33
N GLU A 125 6.97 -13.03 10.95
CA GLU A 125 5.65 -13.69 10.90
C GLU A 125 4.56 -12.83 11.53
N GLU A 126 4.80 -12.28 12.73
CA GLU A 126 3.87 -11.38 13.42
C GLU A 126 3.63 -10.11 12.59
N TYR A 127 4.70 -9.58 12.01
CA TYR A 127 4.65 -8.39 11.17
C TYR A 127 3.81 -8.60 9.91
N PHE A 128 4.07 -9.67 9.16
CA PHE A 128 3.32 -9.97 7.94
C PHE A 128 1.87 -10.35 8.22
N ALA A 129 1.59 -11.06 9.32
CA ALA A 129 0.21 -11.29 9.77
C ALA A 129 -0.52 -9.98 10.05
N SER A 130 0.12 -9.04 10.74
CA SER A 130 -0.45 -7.71 10.99
C SER A 130 -0.66 -6.91 9.71
N ILE A 131 0.25 -6.99 8.73
CA ILE A 131 0.06 -6.35 7.42
C ILE A 131 -1.19 -6.88 6.72
N LEU A 132 -1.36 -8.19 6.65
CA LEU A 132 -2.50 -8.79 5.98
C LEU A 132 -3.83 -8.36 6.61
N GLU A 133 -3.88 -8.33 7.95
CA GLU A 133 -5.04 -7.83 8.69
C GLU A 133 -5.31 -6.33 8.41
N ARG A 134 -4.26 -5.50 8.40
CA ARG A 134 -4.37 -4.06 8.09
C ARG A 134 -4.84 -3.83 6.66
N ILE A 135 -4.36 -4.60 5.69
CA ILE A 135 -4.82 -4.55 4.29
C ILE A 135 -6.29 -4.93 4.20
N GLU A 136 -6.69 -6.03 4.84
CA GLU A 136 -8.08 -6.49 4.83
C GLU A 136 -9.01 -5.42 5.42
N ASN A 137 -8.65 -4.86 6.57
CA ASN A 137 -9.41 -3.79 7.20
C ASN A 137 -9.47 -2.53 6.33
N LEU A 138 -8.35 -2.11 5.73
CA LEU A 138 -8.31 -0.98 4.81
C LEU A 138 -9.23 -1.19 3.61
N VAL A 139 -9.15 -2.35 2.95
CA VAL A 139 -9.99 -2.67 1.77
C VAL A 139 -11.46 -2.71 2.15
N ARG A 140 -11.80 -3.27 3.31
CA ARG A 140 -13.17 -3.29 3.85
C ARG A 140 -13.69 -1.87 4.08
N GLU A 141 -12.89 -1.01 4.69
CA GLU A 141 -13.25 0.39 4.94
C GLU A 141 -13.37 1.20 3.64
N ILE A 142 -12.48 0.99 2.67
CA ILE A 142 -12.63 1.54 1.31
C ILE A 142 -13.98 1.13 0.73
N GLY A 143 -14.32 -0.16 0.77
CA GLY A 143 -15.60 -0.66 0.26
C GLY A 143 -16.82 -0.04 0.97
N ARG A 144 -16.74 0.16 2.28
CA ARG A 144 -17.80 0.79 3.09
C ARG A 144 -18.02 2.26 2.73
N LEU A 145 -16.94 3.01 2.46
CA LEU A 145 -16.98 4.44 2.18
C LEU A 145 -17.22 4.76 0.69
N ALA A 146 -16.77 3.89 -0.22
CA ALA A 146 -16.71 4.12 -1.67
C ALA A 146 -18.03 4.59 -2.28
N ARG A 147 -19.16 3.99 -1.90
CA ARG A 147 -20.46 4.35 -2.49
C ARG A 147 -20.86 5.79 -2.15
N ARG A 148 -20.67 6.22 -0.90
CA ARG A 148 -21.02 7.56 -0.44
C ARG A 148 -20.14 8.61 -1.13
N ASP A 149 -18.85 8.34 -1.25
CA ASP A 149 -17.91 9.23 -1.92
C ASP A 149 -18.21 9.33 -3.43
N ALA A 150 -18.55 8.22 -4.07
CA ALA A 150 -18.94 8.22 -5.49
C ALA A 150 -20.24 9.02 -5.73
N GLU A 151 -21.23 8.92 -4.84
CA GLU A 151 -22.44 9.73 -4.89
C GLU A 151 -22.12 11.22 -4.71
N THR A 152 -21.27 11.55 -3.73
CA THR A 152 -20.79 12.93 -3.48
C THR A 152 -20.09 13.50 -4.70
N PHE A 153 -19.18 12.74 -5.31
CA PHE A 153 -18.50 13.11 -6.56
C PHE A 153 -19.50 13.38 -7.68
N ARG A 154 -20.44 12.45 -7.93
CA ARG A 154 -21.43 12.61 -9.02
C ARG A 154 -22.29 13.86 -8.82
N HIS A 155 -22.68 14.17 -7.58
CA HIS A 155 -23.44 15.37 -7.28
C HIS A 155 -22.63 16.65 -7.53
N ALA A 156 -21.36 16.68 -7.13
CA ALA A 156 -20.47 17.80 -7.37
C ALA A 156 -20.19 18.00 -8.88
N ALA A 157 -19.87 16.91 -9.57
CA ALA A 157 -19.54 16.90 -11.00
C ALA A 157 -20.71 17.38 -11.88
N ARG A 158 -21.96 17.04 -11.53
CA ARG A 158 -23.17 17.56 -12.23
C ARG A 158 -23.30 19.08 -12.16
N ARG A 159 -22.78 19.71 -11.11
CA ARG A 159 -22.79 21.17 -10.95
C ARG A 159 -21.62 21.83 -11.70
N GLN A 160 -20.67 21.05 -12.21
CA GLN A 160 -19.46 21.52 -12.89
C GLN A 160 -19.12 20.67 -14.14
N PRO A 161 -20.03 20.56 -15.13
CA PRO A 161 -19.92 19.58 -16.22
C PRO A 161 -18.68 19.74 -17.14
N GLY A 162 -17.97 20.88 -17.11
CA GLY A 162 -16.75 21.11 -17.89
C GLY A 162 -15.42 20.77 -17.20
N ARG A 163 -15.45 20.25 -15.96
CA ARG A 163 -14.23 19.97 -15.16
C ARG A 163 -13.88 18.49 -15.02
N ILE A 164 -14.68 17.61 -15.62
CA ILE A 164 -14.40 16.17 -15.68
C ILE A 164 -13.47 15.95 -16.88
N ALA A 165 -12.18 15.75 -16.62
CA ALA A 165 -11.17 15.35 -17.58
C ALA A 165 -10.50 14.05 -17.14
#